data_AF-A0A6L9IJ32-F1
#
_entry.id   AF-A0A6L9IJ32-F1
#
_cell.length_a   1.000
_cell.length_b   1.000
_cell.length_c   1.000
_cell.angle_alpha   90.00
_cell.angle_beta   90.00
_cell.angle_gamma   90.00
#
_symmetry.space_group_name_H-M   'P 1'
#
loop_
_entity.id
_entity.type
_entity.pdbx_description
1 polymer ?
#
loop_
_entity_poly.entity_id
_entity_poly.type
_entity_poly.pdbx_seq_one_letter_code
_entity_poly.pdbx_strand_id
1 'polypeptide(L)'
;DRPTHAHEFVFMFSKSQKYYYDRSHMLSETGANIQSVWRIGGSPFTGAHFAVFPPELVEPILLASCPKAGIVLDPFGGSGTVGLVAKQHERRYILCDISAENVELAKKRIDEGVTVDDKRRLASMGIKQLSFDELAGD
;
A
#
# COMPACT_ATOMS: atom_id res chain seq x y z
N ASP A 1 -4.41 0.54 33.56
CA ASP A 1 -5.28 1.63 33.08
C ASP A 1 -4.55 2.66 32.24
N ARG A 2 -4.15 2.29 31.02
CA ARG A 2 -3.77 3.27 29.98
C ARG A 2 -4.64 3.02 28.76
N PRO A 3 -5.06 4.06 28.02
CA PRO A 3 -5.67 3.87 26.72
C PRO A 3 -4.75 3.04 25.82
N THR A 4 -5.32 2.14 25.03
CA THR A 4 -4.58 1.36 24.04
C THR A 4 -4.03 2.31 22.97
N HIS A 5 -2.75 2.16 22.60
CA HIS A 5 -2.20 2.83 21.44
C HIS A 5 -2.92 2.32 20.18
N ALA A 6 -3.64 3.22 19.51
CA ALA A 6 -4.45 2.92 18.33
C ALA A 6 -4.06 3.80 17.13
N HIS A 7 -2.83 4.32 17.13
CA HIS A 7 -2.29 5.13 16.05
C HIS A 7 -0.80 4.83 15.85
N GLU A 8 -0.35 5.04 14.64
CA GLU A 8 1.06 5.03 14.25
C GLU A 8 1.37 6.31 13.50
N PHE A 9 2.65 6.68 13.46
CA PHE A 9 3.12 7.86 12.73
C PHE A 9 3.78 7.44 11.43
N VAL A 10 3.46 8.18 10.36
CA VAL A 10 4.19 8.11 9.09
C VAL A 10 4.89 9.43 8.87
N PHE A 11 6.19 9.36 8.59
CA PHE A 11 7.02 10.52 8.29
C PHE A 11 7.41 10.51 6.81
N MET A 12 7.14 11.60 6.10
CA MET A 12 7.55 11.78 4.71
C MET A 12 8.75 12.73 4.66
N PHE A 13 9.89 12.22 4.21
CA PHE A 13 11.11 13.00 4.03
C PHE A 13 11.43 13.18 2.54
N SER A 14 12.04 14.31 2.19
CA SER A 14 12.51 14.60 0.83
C SER A 14 14.00 14.93 0.84
N LYS A 15 14.71 14.57 -0.24
CA LYS A 15 16.15 14.85 -0.38
C LYS A 15 16.44 16.33 -0.59
N SER A 16 15.47 17.08 -1.13
CA SER A 16 15.62 18.51 -1.39
C SER A 16 14.26 19.20 -1.33
N GLN A 17 14.27 20.53 -1.18
CA GLN A 17 13.05 21.34 -1.16
C GLN A 17 12.19 21.16 -2.42
N LYS A 18 12.82 20.90 -3.57
CA LYS A 18 12.13 20.57 -4.82
C LYS A 18 12.16 19.05 -5.02
N TYR A 19 11.01 18.43 -5.00
CA TYR A 19 10.85 16.99 -5.21
C TYR A 19 9.57 16.72 -6.00
N TYR A 20 9.47 15.54 -6.59
CA TYR A 20 8.24 15.11 -7.25
C TYR A 20 7.14 14.93 -6.20
N TYR A 21 6.01 15.60 -6.40
CA TYR A 21 4.84 15.44 -5.56
C TYR A 21 3.56 15.63 -6.39
N ASP A 22 2.83 14.55 -6.62
CA ASP A 22 1.53 14.60 -7.28
C ASP A 22 0.43 14.84 -6.25
N ARG A 23 0.08 16.12 -6.10
CA ARG A 23 -0.95 16.54 -5.15
C ARG A 23 -2.33 15.95 -5.46
N SER A 24 -2.62 15.55 -6.72
CA SER A 24 -3.96 15.07 -7.10
C SER A 24 -4.39 13.83 -6.30
N HIS A 25 -3.44 13.00 -5.89
CA HIS A 25 -3.66 11.80 -5.06
C HIS A 25 -3.80 12.09 -3.57
N MET A 26 -3.72 13.36 -3.17
CA MET A 26 -3.83 13.83 -1.78
C MET A 26 -4.99 14.82 -1.62
N LEU A 27 -5.98 14.75 -2.52
CA LEU A 27 -7.20 15.53 -2.47
C LEU A 27 -8.41 14.66 -2.11
N SER A 28 -9.38 15.23 -1.39
CA SER A 28 -10.71 14.67 -1.20
C SER A 28 -11.54 14.77 -2.47
N GLU A 29 -12.72 14.14 -2.47
CA GLU A 29 -13.72 14.26 -3.55
C GLU A 29 -14.11 15.72 -3.87
N THR A 30 -14.03 16.60 -2.87
CA THR A 30 -14.31 18.04 -3.01
C THR A 30 -13.11 18.85 -3.49
N GLY A 31 -11.95 18.22 -3.73
CA GLY A 31 -10.70 18.88 -4.13
C GLY A 31 -9.94 19.56 -3.00
N ALA A 32 -10.36 19.38 -1.74
CA ALA A 32 -9.62 19.87 -0.57
C ALA A 32 -8.46 18.91 -0.23
N ASN A 33 -7.41 19.38 0.44
CA ASN A 33 -6.35 18.47 0.90
C ASN A 33 -6.89 17.48 1.92
N ILE A 34 -6.48 16.22 1.83
CA ILE A 34 -6.78 15.23 2.87
C ILE A 34 -6.09 15.60 4.19
N GLN A 35 -6.69 15.18 5.30
CA GLN A 35 -6.18 15.46 6.64
C GLN A 35 -4.90 14.66 6.92
N SER A 36 -4.07 15.13 7.85
CA SER A 36 -2.85 14.41 8.28
C SER A 36 -3.13 13.20 9.19
N VAL A 37 -4.37 13.00 9.62
CA VAL A 37 -4.78 11.86 10.45
C VAL A 37 -5.69 10.96 9.61
N TRP A 38 -5.19 9.77 9.28
CA TRP A 38 -5.90 8.81 8.44
C TRP A 38 -6.54 7.73 9.30
N ARG A 39 -7.82 7.43 9.03
CA ARG A 39 -8.54 6.33 9.67
C ARG A 39 -8.52 5.13 8.74
N ILE A 40 -7.57 4.24 8.96
CA ILE A 40 -7.42 3.01 8.18
C ILE A 40 -7.87 1.85 9.05
N GLY A 41 -8.80 1.03 8.55
CA GLY A 41 -9.34 -0.10 9.29
C GLY A 41 -8.25 -1.10 9.65
N GLY A 42 -8.15 -1.50 10.91
CA GLY A 42 -7.31 -2.63 11.33
C GLY A 42 -8.09 -3.92 11.17
N SER A 43 -8.10 -4.53 9.99
CA SER A 43 -8.59 -5.91 9.88
C SER A 43 -7.49 -6.83 10.40
N PRO A 44 -7.76 -7.67 11.43
CA PRO A 44 -6.76 -8.59 11.94
C PRO A 44 -6.27 -9.52 10.84
N PHE A 45 -4.96 -9.53 10.60
CA PHE A 45 -4.33 -10.51 9.73
C PHE A 45 -4.30 -11.84 10.48
N THR A 46 -5.29 -12.69 10.19
CA THR A 46 -5.42 -14.02 10.81
C THR A 46 -4.37 -15.03 10.33
N GLY A 47 -3.68 -14.72 9.23
CA GLY A 47 -2.89 -15.69 8.47
C GLY A 47 -1.44 -15.83 8.87
N ALA A 48 -0.80 -14.81 9.46
CA ALA A 48 0.59 -14.99 9.86
C ALA A 48 1.02 -14.00 10.97
N HIS A 49 2.01 -14.40 11.77
CA HIS A 49 2.61 -13.62 12.86
C HIS A 49 3.37 -12.34 12.40
N PHE A 50 2.97 -11.73 11.29
CA PHE A 50 3.70 -10.68 10.59
C PHE A 50 2.95 -9.36 10.69
N ALA A 51 3.69 -8.30 11.02
CA ALA A 51 3.20 -6.93 11.04
C ALA A 51 3.03 -6.41 9.59
N VAL A 52 1.96 -6.85 8.92
CA VAL A 52 1.62 -6.40 7.57
C VAL A 52 0.81 -5.12 7.68
N PHE A 53 1.34 -4.00 7.16
CA PHE A 53 0.55 -2.78 7.02
C PHE A 53 -0.44 -2.89 5.85
N PRO A 54 -1.59 -2.22 5.95
CA PRO A 54 -2.63 -2.25 4.92
C PRO A 54 -2.21 -1.55 3.62
N PRO A 55 -2.63 -2.05 2.43
CA PRO A 55 -2.38 -1.39 1.14
C PRO A 55 -2.89 0.06 1.08
N GLU A 56 -4.01 0.36 1.75
CA GLU A 56 -4.61 1.71 1.75
C GLU A 56 -3.73 2.75 2.47
N LEU A 57 -2.74 2.30 3.26
CA LEU A 57 -1.71 3.19 3.79
C LEU A 57 -0.69 3.56 2.71
N VAL A 58 -0.30 2.59 1.87
CA VAL A 58 0.78 2.73 0.90
C VAL A 58 0.36 3.51 -0.32
N GLU A 59 -0.81 3.20 -0.86
CA GLU A 59 -1.30 3.72 -2.14
C GLU A 59 -1.23 5.25 -2.25
N PRO A 60 -1.84 6.06 -1.37
CA PRO A 60 -1.78 7.53 -1.47
C PRO A 60 -0.36 8.06 -1.37
N ILE A 61 0.49 7.47 -0.52
CA ILE A 61 1.89 7.87 -0.36
C ILE A 61 2.66 7.57 -1.65
N LEU A 62 2.51 6.38 -2.20
CA LEU A 62 3.19 5.92 -3.41
C LEU A 62 2.79 6.78 -4.61
N LEU A 63 1.49 7.00 -4.81
CA LEU A 63 0.98 7.77 -5.94
C LEU A 63 1.40 9.24 -5.86
N ALA A 64 1.39 9.84 -4.67
CA ALA A 64 1.85 11.21 -4.49
C ALA A 64 3.37 11.37 -4.64
N SER A 65 4.17 10.38 -4.26
CA SER A 65 5.64 10.53 -4.17
C SER A 65 6.45 9.81 -5.26
N CYS A 66 5.82 8.96 -6.08
CA CYS A 66 6.49 8.21 -7.14
C CYS A 66 5.77 8.38 -8.49
N PRO A 67 6.45 8.92 -9.51
CA PRO A 67 5.84 9.07 -10.83
C PRO A 67 5.55 7.72 -11.46
N LYS A 68 4.60 7.68 -12.41
CA LYS A 68 4.33 6.50 -13.23
C LYS A 68 5.62 5.98 -13.89
N ALA A 69 5.79 4.66 -13.95
CA ALA A 69 7.04 3.98 -14.36
C ALA A 69 8.30 4.27 -13.50
N GLY A 70 8.16 5.07 -12.43
CA GLY A 70 9.18 5.27 -11.40
C GLY A 70 9.53 3.98 -10.66
N ILE A 71 10.60 4.02 -9.86
CA ILE A 71 11.05 2.89 -9.03
C ILE A 71 10.80 3.23 -7.57
N VAL A 72 10.17 2.31 -6.83
CA VAL A 72 10.04 2.35 -5.37
C VAL A 72 11.03 1.35 -4.75
N LEU A 73 11.75 1.78 -3.72
CA LEU A 73 12.60 0.89 -2.91
C LEU A 73 11.95 0.72 -1.54
N ASP A 74 11.75 -0.53 -1.14
CA ASP A 74 11.41 -0.89 0.24
C ASP A 74 12.51 -1.81 0.80
N PRO A 75 13.36 -1.30 1.71
CA PRO A 75 14.43 -2.09 2.30
C PRO A 75 13.94 -3.08 3.38
N PHE A 76 12.64 -3.04 3.73
CA PHE A 76 11.99 -3.91 4.70
C PHE A 76 10.70 -4.48 4.10
N GLY A 77 10.81 -5.04 2.90
CA GLY A 77 9.70 -5.43 2.05
C GLY A 77 8.71 -6.40 2.69
N GLY A 78 9.15 -7.17 3.68
CA GLY A 78 8.29 -8.08 4.45
C GLY A 78 7.46 -8.96 3.53
N SER A 79 6.15 -8.90 3.72
CA SER A 79 5.20 -9.68 2.94
C SER A 79 4.88 -9.11 1.54
N GLY A 80 5.53 -8.02 1.12
CA GLY A 80 5.46 -7.51 -0.25
C GLY A 80 4.35 -6.50 -0.55
N THR A 81 3.71 -5.90 0.47
CA THR A 81 2.63 -4.92 0.26
C THR A 81 3.03 -3.76 -0.66
N VAL A 82 4.23 -3.18 -0.48
CA VAL A 82 4.71 -2.07 -1.33
C VAL A 82 4.89 -2.51 -2.78
N GLY A 83 5.44 -3.71 -3.03
CA GLY A 83 5.61 -4.23 -4.39
C GLY A 83 4.28 -4.53 -5.06
N LEU A 84 3.30 -5.04 -4.31
CA LEU A 84 1.95 -5.30 -4.82
C LEU A 84 1.29 -4.00 -5.30
N VAL A 85 1.27 -2.98 -4.44
CA VAL A 85 0.69 -1.66 -4.76
C VAL A 85 1.46 -1.00 -5.91
N ALA A 86 2.80 -1.07 -5.91
CA ALA A 86 3.62 -0.55 -7.00
C ALA A 86 3.26 -1.19 -8.35
N LYS A 87 3.14 -2.52 -8.40
CA LYS A 87 2.77 -3.27 -9.62
C LYS A 87 1.37 -2.88 -10.10
N GLN A 88 0.39 -2.82 -9.21
CA GLN A 88 -0.99 -2.43 -9.53
C GLN A 88 -1.09 -1.04 -10.17
N HIS A 89 -0.19 -0.12 -9.79
CA HIS A 89 -0.16 1.24 -10.32
C HIS A 89 0.91 1.46 -11.40
N GLU A 90 1.43 0.42 -12.04
CA GLU A 90 2.42 0.55 -13.13
C GLU A 90 3.72 1.27 -12.68
N ARG A 91 4.15 1.03 -11.44
CA ARG A 91 5.46 1.41 -10.92
C ARG A 91 6.36 0.17 -10.84
N ARG A 92 7.66 0.39 -11.02
CA ARG A 92 8.68 -0.62 -10.75
C ARG A 92 9.01 -0.62 -9.26
N TYR A 93 9.50 -1.74 -8.75
CA TYR A 93 9.85 -1.86 -7.35
C TYR A 93 11.12 -2.69 -7.14
N ILE A 94 11.79 -2.43 -6.02
CA ILE A 94 12.86 -3.25 -5.47
C ILE A 94 12.49 -3.47 -4.01
N LEU A 95 12.33 -4.74 -3.62
CA LEU A 95 12.05 -5.12 -2.23
C LEU A 95 13.24 -5.90 -1.68
N CYS A 96 13.66 -5.54 -0.47
CA CYS A 96 14.66 -6.29 0.29
C CYS A 96 14.03 -6.77 1.60
N ASP A 97 14.29 -8.01 1.99
CA ASP A 97 13.99 -8.51 3.33
C ASP A 97 15.11 -9.47 3.74
N ILE A 98 15.43 -9.50 5.02
CA ILE A 98 16.46 -10.41 5.54
C ILE A 98 15.94 -11.85 5.64
N SER A 99 14.62 -12.03 5.78
CA SER A 99 13.99 -13.34 5.86
C SER A 99 13.71 -13.87 4.45
N ALA A 100 14.37 -14.98 4.12
CA ALA A 100 14.10 -15.70 2.87
C ALA A 100 12.62 -16.13 2.75
N GLU A 101 11.97 -16.46 3.87
CA GLU A 101 10.55 -16.80 3.90
C GLU A 101 9.66 -15.61 3.49
N ASN A 102 9.97 -14.41 3.99
CA ASN A 102 9.27 -13.18 3.58
C ASN A 102 9.48 -12.88 2.10
N VAL A 103 10.69 -13.07 1.60
CA VAL A 103 11.00 -12.86 0.17
C VAL A 103 10.16 -13.80 -0.72
N GLU A 104 10.05 -15.08 -0.38
CA GLU A 104 9.22 -16.02 -1.14
C GLU A 104 7.73 -15.71 -1.03
N LEU A 105 7.26 -15.33 0.17
CA LEU A 105 5.89 -14.87 0.38
C LEU A 105 5.57 -13.63 -0.47
N ALA A 106 6.47 -12.64 -0.48
CA ALA A 106 6.30 -11.41 -1.26
C ALA A 106 6.23 -11.70 -2.75
N LYS A 107 7.12 -12.54 -3.29
CA LYS A 107 7.09 -12.96 -4.71
C LYS A 107 5.73 -13.56 -5.07
N LYS A 108 5.30 -14.58 -4.32
CA LYS A 108 4.02 -15.25 -4.55
C LYS A 108 2.85 -14.27 -4.52
N ARG A 109 2.80 -13.40 -3.50
CA ARG A 109 1.74 -12.41 -3.34
C ARG A 109 1.68 -11.42 -4.51
N ILE A 110 2.82 -10.94 -4.98
CA ILE A 110 2.88 -9.97 -6.06
C ILE A 110 2.52 -10.61 -7.41
N ASP A 111 2.85 -11.88 -7.61
CA ASP A 111 2.51 -12.62 -8.82
C ASP A 111 1.01 -12.97 -8.88
N GLU A 112 0.42 -13.38 -7.76
CA GLU A 112 -1.02 -13.69 -7.66
C GLU A 112 -1.92 -12.44 -7.67
N GLY A 113 -1.36 -11.25 -7.43
CA GLY A 113 -2.05 -9.96 -7.55
C GLY A 113 -3.10 -9.67 -6.46
N VAL A 114 -3.33 -10.57 -5.50
CA VAL A 114 -4.31 -10.42 -4.42
C VAL A 114 -3.89 -11.25 -3.21
N THR A 115 -4.02 -10.75 -1.98
CA THR A 115 -3.98 -11.60 -0.78
C THR A 115 -5.36 -12.14 -0.40
N VAL A 116 -5.40 -13.27 0.33
CA VAL A 116 -6.65 -13.77 0.94
C VAL A 116 -7.28 -12.71 1.85
N ASP A 117 -6.46 -11.86 2.46
CA ASP A 117 -6.93 -10.80 3.36
C ASP A 117 -7.31 -9.51 2.61
N ASP A 118 -6.71 -9.20 1.46
CA ASP A 118 -7.19 -8.15 0.54
C ASP A 118 -8.59 -8.50 0.05
N LYS A 119 -8.84 -9.77 -0.29
CA LYS A 119 -10.19 -10.27 -0.65
C LYS A 119 -11.18 -10.09 0.50
N ARG A 120 -10.78 -10.40 1.73
CA ARG A 120 -11.63 -10.24 2.93
C ARG A 120 -11.87 -8.77 3.26
N ARG A 121 -10.87 -7.90 3.06
CA ARG A 121 -10.93 -6.47 3.34
C ARG A 121 -11.79 -5.72 2.32
N LEU A 122 -11.61 -5.99 1.03
CA LEU A 122 -12.48 -5.51 -0.04
C LEU A 122 -13.94 -5.94 0.17
N ALA A 123 -14.17 -7.20 0.55
CA ALA A 123 -15.49 -7.70 0.90
C ALA A 123 -16.08 -6.99 2.13
N SER A 124 -15.27 -6.67 3.15
CA SER A 124 -15.73 -5.97 4.36
C SER A 124 -16.02 -4.47 4.16
N MET A 125 -15.45 -3.86 3.11
CA MET A 125 -15.66 -2.44 2.77
C MET A 125 -16.84 -2.21 1.81
N GLY A 126 -17.58 -3.26 1.44
CA GLY A 126 -18.76 -3.15 0.55
C GLY A 126 -18.41 -2.78 -0.90
N ILE A 127 -17.13 -2.82 -1.26
CA ILE A 127 -16.65 -2.54 -2.62
C ILE A 127 -16.81 -3.83 -3.42
N LYS A 128 -17.69 -3.83 -4.43
CA LYS A 128 -17.81 -4.95 -5.36
C LYS A 128 -16.49 -5.13 -6.08
N GLN A 129 -16.05 -6.39 -6.16
CA GLN A 129 -14.95 -6.86 -6.97
C GLN A 129 -15.11 -6.31 -8.39
N LEU A 130 -14.28 -5.34 -8.80
CA LEU A 130 -14.03 -5.13 -10.23
C LEU A 130 -13.21 -6.33 -10.67
N SER A 131 -13.76 -7.06 -11.63
CA SER A 131 -13.09 -8.22 -12.20
C SER A 131 -11.85 -7.74 -12.96
N PHE A 132 -10.78 -8.55 -12.96
CA PHE A 132 -9.57 -8.24 -13.72
C PHE A 132 -9.86 -8.05 -15.22
N ASP A 133 -10.96 -8.63 -15.70
CA ASP A 133 -11.47 -8.51 -17.06
C ASP A 133 -11.99 -7.09 -17.39
N GLU A 134 -12.31 -6.25 -16.39
CA GLU A 134 -12.78 -4.87 -16.59
C GLU A 134 -11.65 -3.83 -16.66
N LEU A 135 -10.42 -4.19 -16.27
CA LEU A 135 -9.24 -3.32 -16.33
C LEU A 135 -8.34 -3.58 -17.55
N ALA A 136 -8.58 -4.67 -18.27
CA ALA A 136 -7.97 -4.99 -19.56
C ALA A 136 -8.96 -4.68 -20.70
N GLY A 137 -9.40 -3.43 -20.80
CA GLY A 137 -10.15 -2.95 -21.97
C GLY A 137 -9.21 -2.68 -23.14
N ASP A 138 -9.41 -3.40 -24.24
CA ASP A 138 -8.91 -3.27 -25.64
C ASP A 138 -7.55 -2.60 -25.89
#